data_AF-A0AAX3X3F8-F1
#
_entry.id   AF-A0AAX3X3F8-F1
#
_cell.length_a   1.000
_cell.length_b   1.000
_cell.length_c   1.000
_cell.angle_alpha   90.00
_cell.angle_beta   90.00
_cell.angle_gamma   90.00
#
_symmetry.space_group_name_H-M   'P 1'
#
loop_
_entity.id
_entity.type
_entity.pdbx_description
1 polymer ?
#
loop_
_entity_poly.entity_id
_entity_poly.type
_entity_poly.pdbx_seq_one_letter_code
_entity_poly.pdbx_strand_id
1 'polypeptide(L)'
;MYSEEFKAEIKEEFRQLFREELEKAFAPKPLIRELPVLLTRQQLMELFNIRDTKASALLGRSDFPKFYEAGRVLIPSKALLQWIDEHTEWVNTNTKYFRSIG
;
A
#
# COMPACT_ATOMS: atom_id res chain seq x y z
N MET A 1 -11.54 -25.06 47.40
CA MET A 1 -12.36 -23.99 46.79
C MET A 1 -11.40 -22.85 46.51
N TYR A 2 -11.09 -22.56 45.25
CA TYR A 2 -10.23 -21.42 44.90
C TYR A 2 -10.84 -20.16 45.50
N SER A 3 -10.04 -19.32 46.18
CA SER A 3 -10.55 -18.09 46.77
C SER A 3 -11.14 -17.22 45.66
N GLU A 4 -12.22 -16.50 45.99
CA GLU A 4 -12.85 -15.58 45.03
C GLU A 4 -11.86 -14.49 44.57
N GLU A 5 -10.85 -14.19 45.39
CA GLU A 5 -9.75 -13.27 45.06
C GLU A 5 -8.88 -13.83 43.92
N PHE A 6 -8.53 -15.12 43.97
CA PHE A 6 -7.74 -15.77 42.91
C PHE A 6 -8.49 -15.81 41.57
N LYS A 7 -9.81 -16.01 41.60
CA LYS A 7 -10.64 -15.94 40.39
C LYS A 7 -10.73 -14.51 39.84
N ALA A 8 -10.76 -13.51 40.71
CA ALA A 8 -10.79 -12.11 40.33
C ALA A 8 -9.46 -11.68 39.68
N GLU A 9 -8.34 -12.15 40.21
CA GLU A 9 -6.99 -11.88 39.70
C GLU A 9 -6.79 -12.46 38.29
N ILE A 10 -7.08 -13.75 38.11
CA ILE A 10 -7.00 -14.41 36.78
C ILE A 10 -7.90 -13.72 35.76
N LYS A 11 -9.10 -13.32 36.16
CA LYS A 11 -10.05 -12.65 35.25
C LYS A 11 -9.52 -11.30 34.79
N GLU A 12 -8.79 -10.59 35.65
CA GLU A 12 -8.22 -9.29 35.29
C GLU A 12 -6.97 -9.44 34.41
N GLU A 13 -6.08 -10.39 34.72
CA GLU A 13 -4.95 -10.72 33.85
C GLU A 13 -5.42 -11.14 32.45
N PHE A 14 -6.45 -11.99 32.37
CA PHE A 14 -7.01 -12.43 31.10
C PHE A 14 -7.61 -11.27 30.31
N ARG A 15 -8.31 -10.33 30.98
CA ARG A 15 -8.84 -9.12 30.32
C ARG A 15 -7.74 -8.18 29.82
N GLN A 16 -6.60 -8.11 30.50
CA GLN A 16 -5.48 -7.29 30.05
C GLN A 16 -4.84 -7.91 28.81
N LEU A 17 -4.56 -9.22 28.84
CA LEU A 17 -3.98 -9.93 27.71
C LEU A 17 -4.91 -9.93 26.49
N PHE A 18 -6.22 -10.08 26.70
CA PHE A 18 -7.21 -10.01 25.63
C PHE A 18 -7.35 -8.60 25.06
N ARG A 19 -7.26 -7.55 25.89
CA ARG A 19 -7.26 -6.15 25.42
C ARG A 19 -6.04 -5.84 24.58
N GLU A 20 -4.86 -6.26 25.03
CA GLU A 20 -3.62 -6.02 24.30
C GLU A 20 -3.64 -6.68 22.92
N GLU A 21 -4.15 -7.92 22.83
CA GLU A 21 -4.21 -8.64 21.57
C GLU A 21 -5.32 -8.12 20.65
N LEU A 22 -6.47 -7.72 21.21
CA LEU A 22 -7.51 -7.01 20.45
C LEU A 22 -6.99 -5.66 19.94
N GLU A 23 -6.27 -4.87 20.74
CA GLU A 23 -5.69 -3.61 20.29
C GLU A 23 -4.67 -3.80 19.17
N LYS A 24 -3.86 -4.87 19.19
CA LYS A 24 -2.95 -5.19 18.07
C LYS A 24 -3.70 -5.59 16.79
N ALA A 25 -4.82 -6.31 16.92
CA ALA A 25 -5.63 -6.76 15.78
C ALA A 25 -6.53 -5.66 15.19
N PHE A 26 -7.06 -4.78 16.06
CA PHE A 26 -7.94 -3.67 15.72
C PHE A 26 -7.23 -2.32 15.62
N ALA A 27 -5.93 -2.26 15.90
CA ALA A 27 -5.10 -1.12 15.54
C ALA A 27 -5.42 -0.81 14.08
N PRO A 28 -5.95 0.40 13.78
CA PRO A 28 -6.32 0.75 12.43
C PRO A 28 -5.04 0.70 11.61
N LYS A 29 -4.76 -0.44 10.97
CA LYS A 29 -3.91 -0.46 9.79
C LYS A 29 -4.62 0.51 8.87
N PRO A 30 -4.07 1.70 8.62
CA PRO A 30 -4.76 2.64 7.75
C PRO A 30 -4.92 1.88 6.43
N LEU A 31 -6.17 1.58 6.07
CA LEU A 31 -6.53 0.94 4.81
C LEU A 31 -6.01 1.78 3.64
N ILE A 32 -5.72 3.05 3.91
CA ILE A 32 -4.99 3.98 3.11
C ILE A 32 -3.56 4.04 3.67
N ARG A 33 -2.68 3.11 3.28
CA ARG A 33 -1.25 3.47 3.25
C ARG A 33 -1.17 4.62 2.25
N GLU A 34 -1.11 5.85 2.73
CA GLU A 34 -0.94 7.03 1.86
C GLU A 34 0.22 6.72 0.93
N LEU A 35 -0.07 6.69 -0.37
CA LEU A 35 0.92 6.33 -1.37
C LEU A 35 2.03 7.40 -1.29
N PRO A 36 3.28 7.03 -0.96
CA PRO A 36 4.35 8.01 -0.80
C PRO A 36 4.48 8.82 -2.09
N VAL A 37 4.75 10.12 -2.00
CA VAL A 37 4.79 11.02 -3.17
C VAL A 37 5.73 10.48 -4.26
N LEU A 38 6.86 9.90 -3.83
CA LEU A 38 7.79 9.17 -4.67
C LEU A 38 7.93 7.73 -4.16
N LEU A 39 7.60 6.77 -5.00
CA LEU A 39 7.77 5.35 -4.75
C LEU A 39 9.18 4.91 -5.10
N THR A 40 9.75 4.04 -4.27
CA THR A 40 10.96 3.29 -4.60
C THR A 40 10.61 2.02 -5.39
N ARG A 41 11.63 1.39 -6.00
CA ARG A 41 11.49 0.08 -6.66
C ARG A 41 10.87 -0.98 -5.75
N GLN A 42 11.30 -1.05 -4.48
CA GLN A 42 10.77 -2.02 -3.51
C GLN A 42 9.29 -1.77 -3.23
N GLN A 43 8.91 -0.51 -3.04
CA GLN A 43 7.51 -0.14 -2.81
C GLN A 43 6.63 -0.42 -4.05
N LEU A 44 7.16 -0.20 -5.27
CA LEU A 44 6.46 -0.58 -6.49
C LEU A 44 6.24 -2.09 -6.56
N MET A 45 7.25 -2.88 -6.22
CA MET A 45 7.16 -4.35 -6.20
C MET A 45 6.12 -4.83 -5.19
N GLU A 46 6.09 -4.25 -4.00
CA GLU A 46 5.06 -4.54 -3.00
C GLU A 46 3.66 -4.13 -3.47
N LEU A 47 3.53 -2.93 -4.06
CA LEU A 47 2.25 -2.38 -4.52
C LEU A 47 1.62 -3.20 -5.64
N PHE A 48 2.44 -3.59 -6.63
CA PHE A 48 1.98 -4.38 -7.78
C PHE A 48 2.02 -5.88 -7.51
N ASN A 49 2.56 -6.31 -6.36
CA ASN A 49 2.83 -7.69 -6.02
C ASN A 49 3.61 -8.44 -7.13
N ILE A 50 4.67 -7.81 -7.63
CA ILE A 50 5.52 -8.34 -8.71
C ILE A 50 6.94 -8.64 -8.23
N ARG A 51 7.57 -9.62 -8.88
CA ARG A 51 8.97 -9.95 -8.64
C ARG A 51 9.92 -8.99 -9.34
N ASP A 52 11.16 -8.99 -8.89
CA ASP A 52 12.23 -8.08 -9.32
C ASP A 52 12.44 -8.05 -10.85
N THR A 53 12.37 -9.21 -11.50
CA THR A 53 12.53 -9.31 -12.96
C THR A 53 11.45 -8.54 -13.73
N LYS A 54 10.20 -8.62 -13.27
CA LYS A 54 9.07 -7.88 -13.86
C LYS A 54 9.14 -6.39 -13.52
N ALA A 55 9.60 -6.04 -12.32
CA ALA A 55 9.84 -4.65 -11.95
C ALA A 55 10.94 -4.01 -12.81
N SER A 56 12.07 -4.70 -13.05
CA SER A 56 13.11 -4.26 -14.00
C SER A 56 12.55 -4.03 -15.39
N ALA A 57 11.77 -4.98 -15.91
CA ALA A 57 11.18 -4.87 -17.24
C ALA A 57 10.23 -3.66 -17.35
N LEU A 58 9.41 -3.42 -16.32
CA LEU A 58 8.49 -2.29 -16.25
C LEU A 58 9.25 -0.95 -16.18
N LEU A 59 10.27 -0.84 -15.33
CA LEU A 59 11.11 0.36 -15.20
C LEU A 59 11.97 0.64 -16.44
N GLY A 60 12.27 -0.40 -17.22
CA GLY A 60 13.01 -0.29 -18.48
C GLY A 60 12.21 0.31 -19.62
N ARG A 61 10.88 0.35 -19.52
CA ARG A 61 10.01 0.97 -20.53
C ARG A 61 10.28 2.45 -20.68
N SER A 62 10.14 2.95 -21.90
CA SER A 62 10.34 4.37 -22.24
C SER A 62 9.16 5.25 -21.81
N ASP A 63 7.96 4.68 -21.81
CA ASP A 63 6.71 5.35 -21.44
C ASP A 63 6.43 5.33 -19.93
N PHE A 64 7.20 4.56 -19.14
CA PHE A 64 6.95 4.41 -17.72
C PHE A 64 7.43 5.63 -16.92
N PRO A 65 6.62 6.18 -15.99
CA PRO A 65 6.92 7.41 -15.27
C PRO A 65 8.02 7.19 -14.22
N LYS A 66 9.26 7.51 -14.59
CA LYS A 66 10.45 7.33 -13.77
C LYS A 66 11.22 8.65 -13.61
N PHE A 67 11.74 8.84 -12.42
CA PHE A 67 12.54 10.00 -12.01
C PHE A 67 13.93 9.52 -11.59
N TYR A 68 14.97 9.96 -12.30
CA TYR A 68 16.37 9.56 -12.07
C TYR A 68 17.25 10.63 -11.44
N GLU A 69 16.80 11.88 -11.37
CA GLU A 69 17.65 13.01 -10.98
C GLU A 69 18.12 12.97 -9.52
N ALA A 70 17.48 12.15 -8.67
CA ALA A 70 17.85 11.97 -7.27
C ALA A 70 18.95 10.91 -7.01
N GLY A 71 19.69 10.49 -8.05
CA GLY A 71 20.76 9.47 -7.91
C GLY A 71 20.26 8.04 -7.72
N ARG A 72 18.93 7.81 -7.78
CA ARG A 72 18.27 6.50 -7.76
C ARG A 72 16.96 6.58 -8.53
N VAL A 73 16.43 5.43 -8.95
CA VAL A 73 15.13 5.36 -9.63
C VAL A 73 14.01 5.59 -8.61
N LEU A 74 13.28 6.67 -8.81
CA LEU A 74 12.07 7.01 -8.07
C LEU A 74 10.89 7.09 -9.03
N ILE A 75 9.69 6.85 -8.53
CA ILE A 75 8.48 6.77 -9.34
C ILE A 75 7.46 7.73 -8.73
N PRO A 76 7.14 8.84 -9.41
CA PRO A 76 6.13 9.76 -8.90
C PRO A 76 4.75 9.11 -8.86
N SER A 77 4.16 9.02 -7.67
CA SER A 77 2.88 8.35 -7.45
C SER A 77 1.75 8.88 -8.30
N LYS A 78 1.68 10.21 -8.47
CA LYS A 78 0.67 10.85 -9.33
C LYS A 78 0.82 10.43 -10.80
N ALA A 79 2.04 10.40 -11.30
CA ALA A 79 2.32 10.01 -12.68
C ALA A 79 2.10 8.51 -12.91
N LEU A 80 2.41 7.68 -11.90
CA LEU A 80 2.12 6.24 -11.92
C LEU A 80 0.62 5.97 -12.05
N LEU A 81 -0.22 6.63 -11.25
CA LEU A 81 -1.67 6.48 -11.33
C LEU A 81 -2.21 6.89 -12.71
N GLN A 82 -1.75 8.02 -13.23
CA GLN A 82 -2.11 8.45 -14.58
C GLN A 82 -1.69 7.42 -15.65
N TRP A 83 -0.47 6.89 -15.57
CA TRP A 83 0.02 5.88 -16.49
C TRP A 83 -0.82 4.59 -16.43
N ILE A 84 -1.25 4.17 -15.24
CA ILE A 84 -2.16 3.02 -15.06
C ILE A 84 -3.48 3.29 -15.77
N ASP A 85 -4.04 4.48 -15.61
CA ASP A 85 -5.30 4.88 -16.25
C ASP A 85 -5.18 4.88 -17.79
N GLU A 86 -4.08 5.41 -18.33
CA GLU A 86 -3.79 5.42 -19.77
C GLU A 86 -3.63 4.01 -20.34
N HIS A 87 -3.04 3.10 -19.55
CA HIS A 87 -2.78 1.70 -19.92
C HIS A 87 -3.93 0.75 -19.58
N THR A 88 -5.04 1.28 -19.05
CA THR A 88 -6.25 0.51 -18.77
C THR A 88 -7.28 0.79 -19.85
N GLU A 89 -7.48 -0.15 -20.77
CA GLU A 89 -8.43 -0.05 -21.89
C GLU A 89 -9.85 0.36 -21.44
N TRP A 90 -10.27 -0.13 -20.27
CA TRP A 90 -11.57 0.21 -19.70
C TRP A 90 -11.72 1.72 -19.46
N VAL A 91 -10.69 2.40 -18.97
CA VAL A 91 -10.72 3.85 -18.68
C VAL A 91 -10.85 4.64 -19.99
N ASN A 92 -10.10 4.25 -21.03
CA ASN A 92 -10.16 4.87 -22.35
C ASN A 92 -11.55 4.72 -23.01
N THR A 93 -12.20 3.58 -22.78
CA THR A 93 -13.48 3.25 -23.38
C THR A 93 -14.66 3.91 -22.66
N ASN A 94 -14.62 3.95 -21.32
CA ASN A 94 -15.77 4.30 -20.48
C ASN A 94 -15.68 5.70 -19.87
N THR A 95 -14.52 6.37 -19.96
CA THR A 95 -14.34 7.71 -19.41
C THR A 95 -13.97 8.72 -20.49
N LYS A 96 -14.35 9.99 -20.29
CA LYS A 96 -13.93 11.12 -21.14
C LYS A 96 -12.67 11.81 -20.60
N TYR A 97 -12.02 11.23 -19.59
CA TYR A 97 -10.95 11.87 -18.82
C TYR A 97 -9.80 12.36 -19.72
N PHE A 98 -9.40 11.54 -20.68
CA PHE A 98 -8.34 11.85 -21.66
C PHE A 98 -8.83 12.54 -22.94
N ARG A 99 -10.15 12.67 -23.17
CA ARG A 99 -10.71 13.29 -24.40
C ARG A 99 -10.89 14.81 -24.29
N SER A 100 -10.65 15.40 -23.12
CA SER A 100 -10.88 16.83 -22.87
C SER A 100 -9.70 17.75 -23.18
N ILE A 101 -8.57 17.20 -23.68
CA ILE A 101 -7.35 17.95 -24.00
C ILE A 101 -7.02 17.81 -25.50
N GLY A 102 -8.00 18.04 -26.37
CA GLY A 102 -7.86 18.03 -27.82
C GLY A 102 -8.70 19.12 -28.47
#